data_AF-A0AAD8W6I8-F1
#
_entry.id   AF-A0AAD8W6I8-F1
#
_cell.length_a   1.000
_cell.length_b   1.000
_cell.length_c   1.000
_cell.angle_alpha   90.00
_cell.angle_beta   90.00
_cell.angle_gamma   90.00
#
_symmetry.space_group_name_H-M   'P 1'
#
loop_
_entity.id
_entity.type
_entity.pdbx_description
1 polymer ?
#
loop_
_entity_poly.entity_id
_entity_poly.type
_entity_poly.pdbx_seq_one_letter_code
_entity_poly.pdbx_strand_id
1 'polypeptide(L)'
;MPSATLDLATSAIAAAQVADPSQSTEKPIVTTSAVPPTMGEGCDLSSLLTFDPESIEPTPPKASGEPSPSTVHGPLQRLKDLLSASTETLIENSEEAKGILEDIQPHLPMTLQVKLWPAVTLSVFKSRVQSARQRITLRRSQLPLRADIAEKCRRLNEKKAALDAKTDTSANRAELETLRKELEDLEERLVTGKDEDDEAEI
;
A
#
# COMPACT_ATOMS: atom_id res chain seq x y z
N MET A 1 -51.11 13.17 -10.30
CA MET A 1 -50.38 11.90 -10.53
C MET A 1 -49.35 12.14 -11.62
N PRO A 2 -48.13 12.62 -11.30
CA PRO A 2 -47.08 12.76 -12.31
C PRO A 2 -46.26 11.48 -12.41
N SER A 3 -46.15 10.97 -13.63
CA SER A 3 -45.25 9.90 -14.04
C SER A 3 -43.79 10.35 -13.93
N ALA A 4 -42.96 9.54 -13.27
CA ALA A 4 -41.50 9.70 -13.27
C ALA A 4 -40.87 8.41 -13.81
N THR A 5 -40.36 8.54 -15.03
CA THR A 5 -39.62 7.52 -15.77
C THR A 5 -38.23 7.33 -15.13
N LEU A 6 -37.85 6.08 -14.92
CA LEU A 6 -36.57 5.61 -14.39
C LEU A 6 -35.41 5.92 -15.35
N ASP A 7 -34.42 6.66 -14.87
CA ASP A 7 -33.11 6.77 -15.53
C ASP A 7 -32.23 5.56 -15.15
N LEU A 8 -31.87 4.80 -16.18
CA LEU A 8 -31.01 3.62 -16.11
C LEU A 8 -29.57 4.03 -16.45
N ALA A 9 -28.77 4.38 -15.45
CA ALA A 9 -27.34 4.63 -15.63
C ALA A 9 -26.55 3.32 -15.37
N THR A 10 -26.25 2.59 -16.44
CA THR A 10 -25.35 1.45 -16.46
C THR A 10 -23.90 1.94 -16.30
N SER A 11 -23.28 1.65 -15.15
CA SER A 11 -21.86 1.90 -14.91
C SER A 11 -21.08 0.61 -15.21
N ALA A 12 -20.29 0.62 -16.28
CA ALA A 12 -19.37 -0.45 -16.63
C ALA A 12 -18.01 -0.20 -15.97
N ILE A 13 -17.60 -1.09 -15.06
CA ILE A 13 -16.24 -1.16 -14.51
C ILE A 13 -15.72 -2.58 -14.79
N ALA A 14 -14.76 -2.69 -15.70
CA ALA A 14 -13.90 -3.84 -15.95
C ALA A 14 -12.70 -3.32 -16.76
N ALA A 15 -11.44 -3.70 -16.58
CA ALA A 15 -10.79 -4.62 -15.68
C ALA A 15 -9.34 -4.13 -15.52
N ALA A 16 -8.73 -4.48 -14.38
CA ALA A 16 -7.32 -4.28 -14.10
C ALA A 16 -6.43 -5.11 -15.04
N GLN A 17 -5.30 -4.55 -15.45
CA GLN A 17 -4.18 -5.31 -16.01
C GLN A 17 -2.93 -5.06 -15.15
N VAL A 18 -2.40 -6.15 -14.63
CA VAL A 18 -1.27 -6.26 -13.71
C VAL A 18 -0.11 -6.91 -14.47
N ALA A 19 1.06 -6.29 -14.32
CA ALA A 19 2.43 -6.81 -14.37
C ALA A 19 3.00 -7.44 -15.66
N ASP A 20 4.13 -6.87 -16.11
CA ASP A 20 5.40 -7.61 -16.25
C ASP A 20 6.61 -6.64 -16.25
N PRO A 21 7.56 -6.71 -15.29
CA PRO A 21 8.88 -6.12 -15.42
C PRO A 21 9.93 -7.23 -15.37
N SER A 22 10.31 -7.74 -16.54
CA SER A 22 11.51 -8.57 -16.70
C SER A 22 12.10 -8.39 -18.08
N GLN A 23 13.18 -7.63 -18.17
CA GLN A 23 14.30 -7.94 -19.05
C GLN A 23 15.54 -7.15 -18.63
N SER A 24 16.40 -7.86 -17.90
CA SER A 24 17.83 -7.61 -17.75
C SER A 24 18.56 -8.10 -19.00
N THR A 25 19.84 -7.71 -19.14
CA THR A 25 20.90 -8.26 -20.04
C THR A 25 20.65 -8.04 -21.55
N GLU A 26 21.56 -7.57 -22.40
CA GLU A 26 23.01 -7.70 -22.49
C GLU A 26 23.53 -6.75 -23.61
N LYS A 27 24.74 -6.22 -23.48
CA LYS A 27 25.53 -5.68 -24.60
C LYS A 27 26.36 -6.83 -25.20
N PRO A 28 26.64 -6.81 -26.51
CA PRO A 28 28.04 -6.99 -26.91
C PRO A 28 28.50 -6.12 -28.12
N ILE A 29 29.64 -5.43 -28.01
CA ILE A 29 31.02 -5.68 -28.52
C ILE A 29 31.25 -5.23 -30.00
N VAL A 30 32.39 -4.54 -30.20
CA VAL A 30 33.23 -4.33 -31.41
C VAL A 30 32.90 -3.15 -32.32
N THR A 31 33.74 -2.13 -32.33
CA THR A 31 34.54 -1.79 -33.54
C THR A 31 35.88 -1.21 -33.12
N THR A 32 36.90 -1.86 -33.66
CA THR A 32 38.32 -1.74 -33.38
C THR A 32 38.91 -0.47 -34.02
N SER A 33 39.89 0.08 -33.30
CA SER A 33 40.75 1.19 -33.70
C SER A 33 41.69 0.81 -34.85
N ALA A 34 41.99 1.75 -35.74
CA ALA A 34 43.09 1.65 -36.69
C ALA A 34 43.95 2.93 -36.63
N VAL A 35 45.07 2.84 -35.91
CA VAL A 35 46.23 3.76 -36.04
C VAL A 35 47.50 2.88 -35.94
N PRO A 36 48.50 3.03 -36.84
CA PRO A 36 49.67 2.16 -36.92
C PRO A 36 50.70 2.45 -35.81
N PRO A 37 51.60 1.49 -35.49
CA PRO A 37 52.57 1.61 -34.42
C PRO A 37 53.87 2.28 -34.91
N THR A 38 54.38 3.22 -34.12
CA THR A 38 55.77 3.71 -34.24
C THR A 38 56.59 3.15 -33.09
N MET A 39 57.76 2.65 -33.46
CA MET A 39 58.63 1.81 -32.65
C MET A 39 59.37 2.58 -31.55
N GLY A 40 59.42 1.97 -30.37
CA GLY A 40 60.63 1.79 -29.56
C GLY A 40 61.39 3.03 -29.11
N GLU A 41 60.99 3.56 -27.95
CA GLU A 41 61.90 4.34 -27.10
C GLU A 41 61.97 3.63 -25.76
N GLY A 42 63.14 3.03 -25.47
CA GLY A 42 63.36 2.25 -24.27
C GLY A 42 63.20 3.12 -23.03
N CYS A 43 62.34 2.70 -22.10
CA CYS A 43 62.22 3.34 -20.81
C CYS A 43 63.53 3.12 -20.03
N ASP A 44 64.38 4.16 -19.99
CA ASP A 44 65.56 4.17 -19.14
C ASP A 44 65.12 4.36 -17.68
N LEU A 45 65.06 3.26 -16.93
CA LEU A 45 64.69 3.24 -15.51
C LEU A 45 65.82 3.73 -14.60
N SER A 46 66.97 4.16 -15.16
CA SER A 46 68.13 4.64 -14.41
C SER A 46 67.84 5.90 -13.59
N SER A 47 66.75 6.63 -13.87
CA SER A 47 66.30 7.79 -13.09
C SER A 47 65.39 7.45 -11.90
N LEU A 48 64.83 6.23 -11.83
CA LEU A 48 63.95 5.78 -10.73
C LEU A 48 64.71 5.26 -9.51
N LEU A 49 66.02 5.02 -9.64
CA LEU A 49 66.88 4.52 -8.57
C LEU A 49 67.82 5.58 -8.00
N THR A 50 67.79 6.81 -8.55
CA THR A 50 68.52 7.95 -7.99
C THR A 50 67.68 8.58 -6.87
N PHE A 51 67.50 7.82 -5.78
CA PHE A 51 67.00 8.39 -4.53
C PHE A 51 68.13 9.20 -3.90
N ASP A 52 68.02 10.53 -4.00
CA ASP A 52 68.85 11.47 -3.23
C ASP A 52 68.14 11.77 -1.89
N PRO A 53 68.61 11.22 -0.76
CA PRO A 53 67.99 11.44 0.54
C PRO A 53 68.15 12.88 1.06
N GLU A 54 69.01 13.72 0.47
CA GLU A 54 69.13 15.14 0.85
C GLU A 54 68.15 16.05 0.08
N SER A 55 67.51 15.55 -0.98
CA SER A 55 66.45 16.27 -1.73
C SER A 55 65.07 16.21 -1.05
N ILE A 56 64.96 15.47 0.06
CA ILE A 56 63.73 15.32 0.85
C ILE A 56 63.75 16.28 2.06
N GLU A 57 64.32 17.48 1.92
CA GLU A 57 64.10 18.51 2.94
C GLU A 57 62.61 18.91 2.89
N PRO A 58 61.81 18.62 3.94
CA PRO A 58 60.41 18.94 3.95
C PRO A 58 60.27 20.46 4.02
N THR A 59 60.03 21.10 2.89
CA THR A 59 59.50 22.45 2.89
C THR A 59 58.17 22.37 3.66
N PRO A 60 57.98 23.13 4.76
CA PRO A 60 56.75 23.04 5.53
C PRO A 60 55.57 23.26 4.58
N PRO A 61 54.59 22.35 4.56
CA PRO A 61 53.46 22.46 3.67
C PRO A 61 52.78 23.80 3.95
N LYS A 62 52.82 24.67 2.94
CA LYS A 62 52.04 25.90 2.91
C LYS A 62 50.60 25.47 3.10
N ALA A 63 50.01 25.88 4.21
CA ALA A 63 48.67 25.51 4.67
C ALA A 63 47.63 25.63 3.54
N SER A 64 47.37 24.53 2.84
CA SER A 64 46.07 24.30 2.22
C SER A 64 45.13 23.98 3.36
N GLY A 65 44.15 24.87 3.56
CA GLY A 65 43.24 24.89 4.70
C GLY A 65 42.70 23.50 5.05
N GLU A 66 43.12 23.03 6.21
CA GLU A 66 42.45 21.97 6.95
C GLU A 66 40.99 22.43 7.19
N PRO A 67 39.97 21.64 6.82
CA PRO A 67 38.59 22.04 7.03
C PRO A 67 38.33 22.12 8.54
N SER A 68 38.21 23.34 9.03
CA SER A 68 37.93 23.64 10.43
C SER A 68 36.73 22.81 10.92
N PRO A 69 36.77 22.23 12.14
CA PRO A 69 35.65 21.46 12.70
C PRO A 69 34.35 22.27 12.83
N SER A 70 34.43 23.61 12.77
CA SER A 70 33.28 24.51 12.72
C SER A 70 32.45 24.39 11.43
N THR A 71 33.06 23.98 10.30
CA THR A 71 32.37 23.90 9.00
C THR A 71 31.32 22.79 8.98
N VAL A 72 31.59 21.65 9.63
CA VAL A 72 30.71 20.47 9.61
C VAL A 72 29.77 20.43 10.81
N HIS A 73 30.19 20.96 11.96
CA HIS A 73 29.42 20.90 13.21
C HIS A 73 28.06 21.60 13.12
N GLY A 74 28.01 22.82 12.59
CA GLY A 74 26.75 23.58 12.45
C GLY A 74 25.72 22.86 11.57
N PRO A 75 26.08 22.48 10.33
CA PRO A 75 25.21 21.71 9.45
C PRO A 75 24.76 20.37 10.04
N LEU A 76 25.65 19.61 10.70
CA LEU A 76 25.27 18.35 11.35
C LEU A 76 24.28 18.56 12.50
N GLN A 77 24.44 19.63 13.29
CA GLN A 77 23.51 19.96 14.35
C GLN A 77 22.13 20.33 13.78
N ARG A 78 22.09 21.14 12.72
CA ARG A 78 20.84 21.47 12.02
C ARG A 78 20.17 20.23 11.42
N LEU A 79 20.96 19.34 10.79
CA LEU A 79 20.45 18.08 10.25
C LEU A 79 19.89 17.19 11.37
N LYS A 80 20.57 17.09 12.49
CA LYS A 80 20.08 16.37 13.68
C LYS A 80 18.75 16.94 14.14
N ASP A 81 18.61 18.25 14.23
CA ASP A 81 17.38 18.89 14.68
C ASP A 81 16.21 18.62 13.70
N LEU A 82 16.48 18.65 12.38
CA LEU A 82 15.50 18.28 11.34
C LEU A 82 15.08 16.80 11.44
N LEU A 83 16.05 15.88 11.59
CA LEU A 83 15.79 14.44 11.68
C LEU A 83 15.11 14.04 13.00
N SER A 84 15.33 14.83 14.07
CA SER A 84 14.69 14.62 15.37
C SER A 84 13.29 15.24 15.45
N ALA A 85 12.89 16.03 14.45
CA ALA A 85 11.58 16.63 14.39
C ALA A 85 10.47 15.58 14.18
N SER A 86 9.22 16.00 14.32
CA SER A 86 8.08 15.12 14.01
C SER A 86 8.14 14.60 12.57
N THR A 87 7.58 13.43 12.34
CA THR A 87 7.52 12.84 10.99
C THR A 87 6.87 13.80 9.98
N GLU A 88 5.89 14.59 10.42
CA GLU A 88 5.21 15.61 9.61
C GLU A 88 6.18 16.70 9.12
N THR A 89 6.88 17.33 10.06
CA THR A 89 7.85 18.40 9.78
C THR A 89 9.05 17.88 9.00
N LEU A 90 9.46 16.63 9.26
CA LEU A 90 10.55 15.98 8.55
C LEU A 90 10.21 15.73 7.07
N ILE A 91 8.99 15.29 6.77
CA ILE A 91 8.55 15.08 5.37
C ILE A 91 8.51 16.40 4.61
N GLU A 92 8.02 17.46 5.23
CA GLU A 92 7.92 18.77 4.58
C GLU A 92 9.31 19.35 4.26
N ASN A 93 10.23 19.28 5.24
CA ASN A 93 11.60 19.80 5.15
C ASN A 93 12.60 18.77 4.62
N SER A 94 12.15 17.70 3.96
CA SER A 94 13.02 16.62 3.48
C SER A 94 14.05 17.07 2.44
N GLU A 95 13.73 18.06 1.61
CA GLU A 95 14.68 18.65 0.65
C GLU A 95 15.75 19.51 1.36
N GLU A 96 15.40 20.17 2.46
CA GLU A 96 16.36 20.93 3.26
C GLU A 96 17.37 19.98 3.94
N ALA A 97 16.89 18.87 4.48
CA ALA A 97 17.76 17.83 5.04
C ALA A 97 18.69 17.22 3.99
N LYS A 98 18.19 17.02 2.76
CA LYS A 98 19.00 16.56 1.62
C LYS A 98 20.08 17.58 1.25
N GLY A 99 19.74 18.86 1.10
CA GLY A 99 20.70 19.91 0.73
C GLY A 99 21.83 20.05 1.77
N ILE A 100 21.48 20.08 3.07
CA ILE A 100 22.48 20.15 4.14
C ILE A 100 23.44 18.95 4.10
N LEU A 101 22.93 17.78 3.75
CA LEU A 101 23.70 16.54 3.70
C LEU A 101 24.61 16.46 2.47
N GLU A 102 24.15 16.93 1.32
CA GLU A 102 24.98 17.06 0.11
C GLU A 102 26.14 18.05 0.32
N ASP A 103 25.91 19.14 1.04
CA ASP A 103 26.93 20.14 1.37
C ASP A 103 28.06 19.58 2.25
N ILE A 104 27.73 18.72 3.22
CA ILE A 104 28.72 18.14 4.15
C ILE A 104 29.33 16.82 3.66
N GLN A 105 28.72 16.17 2.68
CA GLN A 105 29.12 14.87 2.16
C GLN A 105 30.63 14.73 1.86
N PRO A 106 31.31 15.69 1.16
CA PRO A 106 32.73 15.55 0.84
C PRO A 106 33.65 15.55 2.07
N HIS A 107 33.16 16.02 3.21
CA HIS A 107 33.93 16.13 4.45
C HIS A 107 33.66 14.96 5.42
N LEU A 108 32.73 14.06 5.09
CA LEU A 108 32.36 12.93 5.94
C LEU A 108 33.11 11.65 5.55
N PRO A 109 33.58 10.85 6.52
CA PRO A 109 34.12 9.52 6.24
C PRO A 109 33.03 8.62 5.65
N MET A 110 33.42 7.72 4.73
CA MET A 110 32.50 6.86 3.97
C MET A 110 31.55 6.05 4.86
N THR A 111 32.01 5.63 6.04
CA THR A 111 31.20 4.88 7.01
C THR A 111 29.97 5.66 7.51
N LEU A 112 30.09 6.99 7.65
CA LEU A 112 28.99 7.85 8.04
C LEU A 112 28.07 8.16 6.85
N GLN A 113 28.63 8.31 5.65
CA GLN A 113 27.84 8.54 4.44
C GLN A 113 26.81 7.41 4.21
N VAL A 114 27.23 6.15 4.36
CA VAL A 114 26.32 4.99 4.21
C VAL A 114 25.19 5.02 5.23
N LYS A 115 25.47 5.40 6.48
CA LYS A 115 24.45 5.49 7.55
C LYS A 115 23.47 6.64 7.33
N LEU A 116 23.93 7.73 6.71
CA LEU A 116 23.17 8.95 6.52
C LEU A 116 22.44 8.97 5.17
N TRP A 117 22.79 8.06 4.26
CA TRP A 117 22.17 7.93 2.94
C TRP A 117 20.63 7.82 2.94
N PRO A 118 19.99 7.09 3.88
CA PRO A 118 18.53 7.07 3.94
C PRO A 118 17.91 8.47 4.11
N ALA A 119 18.59 9.38 4.81
CA ALA A 119 18.13 10.77 4.98
C ALA A 119 18.11 11.55 3.66
N VAL A 120 19.10 11.33 2.78
CA VAL A 120 19.13 11.90 1.42
C VAL A 120 17.91 11.44 0.61
N THR A 121 17.51 10.18 0.79
CA THR A 121 16.42 9.57 0.01
C THR A 121 15.02 9.91 0.51
N LEU A 122 14.87 10.60 1.65
CA LEU A 122 13.56 10.91 2.23
C LEU A 122 12.67 11.72 1.27
N SER A 123 13.25 12.64 0.50
CA SER A 123 12.48 13.48 -0.41
C SER A 123 11.81 12.68 -1.54
N VAL A 124 12.42 11.58 -1.98
CA VAL A 124 11.84 10.66 -2.97
C VAL A 124 10.50 10.08 -2.50
N PHE A 125 10.32 9.93 -1.19
CA PHE A 125 9.09 9.38 -0.62
C PHE A 125 8.06 10.45 -0.25
N LYS A 126 8.38 11.75 -0.32
CA LYS A 126 7.50 12.85 0.12
C LYS A 126 6.09 12.73 -0.47
N SER A 127 5.98 12.62 -1.79
CA SER A 127 4.71 12.50 -2.50
C SER A 127 3.90 11.26 -2.10
N ARG A 128 4.58 10.11 -1.96
CA ARG A 128 3.96 8.84 -1.56
C ARG A 128 3.42 8.90 -0.14
N VAL A 129 4.18 9.48 0.78
CA VAL A 129 3.75 9.61 2.18
C VAL A 129 2.60 10.61 2.30
N GLN A 130 2.65 11.74 1.59
CA GLN A 130 1.54 12.71 1.55
C GLN A 130 0.26 12.07 0.99
N SER A 131 0.36 11.33 -0.12
CA SER A 131 -0.78 10.60 -0.69
C SER A 131 -1.32 9.54 0.28
N ALA A 132 -0.45 8.76 0.93
CA ALA A 132 -0.86 7.79 1.94
C ALA A 132 -1.60 8.46 3.10
N ARG A 133 -1.11 9.60 3.57
CA ARG A 133 -1.74 10.39 4.62
C ARG A 133 -3.13 10.88 4.22
N GLN A 134 -3.28 11.44 3.03
CA GLN A 134 -4.59 11.88 2.51
C GLN A 134 -5.59 10.71 2.50
N ARG A 135 -5.18 9.53 2.05
CA ARG A 135 -6.03 8.33 2.06
C ARG A 135 -6.41 7.90 3.48
N ILE A 136 -5.49 7.96 4.43
CA ILE A 136 -5.77 7.64 5.84
C ILE A 136 -6.77 8.63 6.43
N THR A 137 -6.57 9.93 6.23
CA THR A 137 -7.48 10.98 6.70
C THR A 137 -8.87 10.83 6.10
N LEU A 138 -8.97 10.57 4.78
CA LEU A 138 -10.24 10.34 4.10
C LEU A 138 -10.95 9.09 4.65
N ARG A 139 -10.23 7.99 4.88
CA ARG A 139 -10.83 6.78 5.47
C ARG A 139 -11.32 7.02 6.89
N ARG A 140 -10.54 7.79 7.68
CA ARG A 140 -10.92 8.16 9.05
C ARG A 140 -12.17 9.04 9.06
N SER A 141 -12.31 10.00 8.14
CA SER A 141 -13.51 10.83 8.06
C SER A 141 -14.75 10.05 7.61
N GLN A 142 -14.57 8.97 6.84
CA GLN A 142 -15.67 8.07 6.44
C GLN A 142 -16.07 7.04 7.51
N LEU A 143 -15.28 6.88 8.58
CA LEU A 143 -15.52 5.87 9.62
C LEU A 143 -16.90 5.99 10.29
N PRO A 144 -17.37 7.20 10.68
CA PRO A 144 -18.68 7.36 11.33
C PRO A 144 -19.84 6.96 10.40
N LEU A 145 -19.79 7.36 9.13
CA LEU A 145 -20.81 7.01 8.15
C LEU A 145 -20.86 5.50 7.90
N ARG A 146 -19.70 4.85 7.80
CA ARG A 146 -19.62 3.39 7.64
C ARG A 146 -20.20 2.66 8.85
N ALA A 147 -19.94 3.16 10.07
CA ALA A 147 -20.51 2.60 11.28
C ALA A 147 -22.06 2.74 11.30
N ASP A 148 -22.59 3.90 10.93
CA ASP A 148 -24.04 4.12 10.85
C ASP A 148 -24.71 3.22 9.79
N ILE A 149 -24.10 3.06 8.61
CA ILE A 149 -24.60 2.15 7.58
C ILE A 149 -24.63 0.71 8.10
N ALA A 150 -23.53 0.24 8.71
CA ALA A 150 -23.47 -1.11 9.27
C ALA A 150 -24.56 -1.34 10.33
N GLU A 151 -24.79 -0.35 11.20
CA GLU A 151 -25.82 -0.41 12.22
C GLU A 151 -27.24 -0.41 11.62
N LYS A 152 -27.49 0.38 10.58
CA LYS A 152 -28.77 0.36 9.85
C LYS A 152 -29.01 -0.98 9.14
N CYS A 153 -28.00 -1.52 8.48
CA CYS A 153 -28.06 -2.84 7.84
C CYS A 153 -28.35 -3.94 8.87
N ARG A 154 -27.69 -3.90 10.03
CA ARG A 154 -27.94 -4.84 11.14
C ARG A 154 -29.40 -4.82 11.57
N ARG A 155 -29.93 -3.63 11.89
CA ARG A 155 -31.33 -3.46 12.29
C ARG A 155 -32.32 -3.91 11.21
N LEU A 156 -32.01 -3.70 9.93
CA LEU A 156 -32.86 -4.12 8.83
C LEU A 156 -32.85 -5.65 8.70
N ASN A 157 -31.69 -6.30 8.81
CA ASN A 157 -31.59 -7.75 8.79
C ASN A 157 -32.31 -8.40 9.97
N GLU A 158 -32.20 -7.84 11.17
CA GLU A 158 -32.96 -8.29 12.35
C GLU A 158 -34.47 -8.22 12.10
N LYS A 159 -34.97 -7.11 11.54
CA LYS A 159 -36.39 -6.96 11.20
C LYS A 159 -36.83 -7.93 10.10
N LYS A 160 -35.99 -8.14 9.09
CA LYS A 160 -36.27 -9.09 8.01
C LYS A 160 -36.40 -10.50 8.59
N ALA A 161 -35.45 -10.94 9.42
CA ALA A 161 -35.51 -12.25 10.07
C ALA A 161 -36.77 -12.42 10.94
N ALA A 162 -37.16 -11.37 11.68
CA ALA A 162 -38.39 -11.40 12.47
C ALA A 162 -39.66 -11.48 11.61
N LEU A 163 -39.66 -10.86 10.43
CA LEU A 163 -40.77 -10.96 9.49
C LEU A 163 -40.82 -12.32 8.81
N ASP A 164 -39.67 -12.84 8.36
CA ASP A 164 -39.57 -14.17 7.75
C ASP A 164 -40.05 -15.26 8.72
N ALA A 165 -39.73 -15.13 10.02
CA ALA A 165 -40.24 -16.04 11.05
C ALA A 165 -41.76 -15.93 11.27
N LYS A 166 -42.36 -14.75 11.03
CA LYS A 166 -43.83 -14.55 11.16
C LYS A 166 -44.59 -15.02 9.92
N THR A 167 -43.98 -14.90 8.74
CA THR A 167 -44.58 -15.37 7.48
C THR A 167 -44.41 -16.87 7.28
N ASP A 168 -43.54 -17.51 8.06
CA ASP A 168 -43.47 -18.95 8.17
C ASP A 168 -44.77 -19.53 8.77
N THR A 169 -45.73 -19.74 7.89
CA THR A 169 -47.03 -20.34 8.17
C THR A 169 -47.01 -21.86 7.94
N SER A 170 -45.82 -22.46 7.77
CA SER A 170 -45.67 -23.88 7.46
C SER A 170 -46.28 -24.79 8.53
N ALA A 171 -46.04 -24.48 9.81
CA ALA A 171 -46.61 -25.21 10.95
C ALA A 171 -48.15 -25.15 10.94
N ASN A 172 -48.73 -23.94 10.85
CA ASN A 172 -50.18 -23.76 10.80
C ASN A 172 -50.81 -24.41 9.56
N ARG A 173 -50.10 -24.39 8.42
CA ARG A 173 -50.54 -25.06 7.19
C ARG A 173 -50.55 -26.58 7.36
N ALA A 174 -49.52 -27.14 7.99
CA ALA A 174 -49.45 -28.57 8.27
C ALA A 174 -50.57 -29.00 9.23
N GLU A 175 -50.82 -28.23 10.29
CA GLU A 175 -51.92 -28.48 11.23
C GLU A 175 -53.29 -28.42 10.55
N LEU A 176 -53.54 -27.39 9.72
CA LEU A 176 -54.78 -27.30 8.94
C LEU A 176 -54.99 -28.50 8.01
N GLU A 177 -53.92 -29.01 7.40
CA GLU A 177 -54.01 -30.17 6.52
C GLU A 177 -54.33 -31.45 7.28
N THR A 178 -53.76 -31.64 8.48
CA THR A 178 -54.11 -32.74 9.37
C THR A 178 -55.58 -32.68 9.77
N LEU A 179 -56.06 -31.52 10.23
CA LEU A 179 -57.46 -31.33 10.62
C LEU A 179 -58.43 -31.54 9.46
N ARG A 180 -58.06 -31.16 8.23
CA ARG A 180 -58.88 -31.45 7.04
C ARG A 180 -59.05 -32.94 6.81
N LYS A 181 -57.97 -33.72 6.94
CA LYS A 181 -58.02 -35.18 6.77
C LYS A 181 -58.87 -35.85 7.85
N GLU A 182 -58.75 -35.40 9.10
CA GLU A 182 -59.59 -35.90 10.20
C GLU A 182 -61.08 -35.60 9.97
N LEU A 183 -61.40 -34.42 9.42
CA LEU A 183 -62.78 -34.10 9.05
C LEU A 183 -63.30 -34.98 7.91
N GLU A 184 -62.48 -35.24 6.90
CA GLU A 184 -62.85 -36.11 5.77
C GLU A 184 -63.10 -37.55 6.23
N ASP A 185 -62.24 -38.11 7.10
CA ASP A 185 -62.43 -39.44 7.71
C ASP A 185 -63.70 -39.51 8.56
N LEU A 186 -63.99 -38.47 9.36
CA LEU A 186 -65.22 -38.41 10.15
C LEU A 186 -66.48 -38.31 9.29
N GLU A 187 -66.42 -37.59 8.17
CA GLU A 187 -67.52 -37.48 7.22
C GLU A 187 -67.80 -38.82 6.54
N GLU A 188 -66.77 -39.54 6.09
CA GLU A 188 -66.90 -40.89 5.51
C GLU A 188 -67.53 -41.86 6.51
N ARG A 189 -67.14 -41.80 7.78
CA ARG A 189 -67.71 -42.64 8.85
C ARG A 189 -69.18 -42.31 9.14
N LEU A 190 -69.60 -41.06 9.02
CA LEU A 190 -71.01 -40.68 9.17
C LEU A 190 -71.88 -41.14 8.00
N VAL A 191 -71.35 -41.10 6.78
CA VAL A 191 -72.05 -41.59 5.59
C VAL A 191 -72.24 -43.10 5.69
N THR A 192 -71.16 -43.84 5.97
CA THR A 192 -71.20 -45.31 6.09
C THR A 192 -72.07 -45.81 7.25
N GLY A 193 -72.05 -45.13 8.41
CA GLY A 193 -72.93 -45.47 9.54
C GLY A 193 -74.41 -45.18 9.31
N LYS A 194 -74.75 -44.33 8.34
CA LYS A 194 -76.14 -44.01 7.99
C LYS A 194 -76.77 -45.04 7.06
N ASP A 195 -75.96 -45.74 6.28
CA ASP A 195 -76.40 -46.83 5.40
C ASP A 195 -76.62 -48.15 6.16
N GLU A 196 -76.08 -48.30 7.39
CA GLU A 196 -76.28 -49.49 8.24
C GLU A 196 -77.58 -49.45 9.06
N ASP A 197 -78.16 -48.27 9.31
CA ASP A 197 -79.41 -48.12 10.09
C ASP A 197 -80.69 -48.40 9.27
N ASP A 198 -80.62 -48.41 7.93
CA ASP A 198 -81.76 -48.68 7.03
C ASP A 198 -81.93 -50.18 6.67
N GLU A 199 -81.01 -51.07 7.08
CA GLU A 199 -81.08 -52.52 6.85
C GLU A 199 -81.55 -53.33 8.09
N ALA A 200 -81.94 -52.66 9.18
CA ALA A 200 -82.35 -53.30 10.44
C ALA A 200 -83.87 -53.47 10.65
N GLU A 201 -84.68 -53.34 9.60
CA GLU A 201 -86.15 -53.58 9.67
C GLU A 201 -86.61 -54.53 8.55
N ILE A 202 -86.46 -55.85 8.76
CA ILE A 202 -87.20 -56.91 8.06
C ILE A 202 -87.89 -57.80 9.08
#